data_AF-A0CFS6-F1
#
_entry.id   AF-A0CFS6-F1
#
_cell.length_a   1.000
_cell.length_b   1.000
_cell.length_c   1.000
_cell.angle_alpha   90.00
_cell.angle_beta   90.00
_cell.angle_gamma   90.00
#
_symmetry.space_group_name_H-M   'P 1'
#
loop_
_entity.id
_entity.type
_entity.pdbx_description
1 polymer ?
#
loop_
_entity_poly.entity_id
_entity_poly.type
_entity_poly.pdbx_seq_one_letter_code
_entity_poly.pdbx_strand_id
1 'polypeptide(L)'
;MKLILIALLGLTLTQAIFVKRSNDPSKAVFTQLEAMEEHELGRKLLDTIALQLNNKAPLGDIAKMLQQLRENLILNQQEADQKHAQDEVDCETEIYQYNRRIDFASNEITESTQEIQSLSAKVEQLTQDVEDKTVQLDILNEQETQIREQRAEDAENFKKFENETENVIEAVEVIIQRLSSIQPDQEVLAALTQLNKIGATNPILALMQVASTFSAEQLNNVINKLGEVSTQLAEALEAARQTEIQAQLDFEALVIEIGSQRESLSAAREDSQRQLQDNQQALDLQKKRKEDATDELNAASSGKEQKEAECDAWRTQYAEESEHRQQEISIIRQVEEILATKLSNVKVYLQERSSA
;
A
#
# COMPACT_ATOMS: atom_id res chain seq x y z
N MET A 1 59.16 30.84 -13.17
CA MET A 1 60.58 30.94 -12.78
C MET A 1 61.39 30.41 -13.96
N LYS A 2 61.86 31.34 -14.79
CA LYS A 2 62.75 31.11 -15.94
C LYS A 2 64.20 31.06 -15.45
N LEU A 3 65.10 30.55 -16.31
CA LEU A 3 66.55 30.85 -16.41
C LEU A 3 67.44 30.11 -15.37
N ILE A 4 68.54 29.42 -15.68
CA ILE A 4 69.62 29.52 -16.70
C ILE A 4 70.38 28.17 -16.65
N LEU A 5 70.57 27.40 -17.74
CA LEU A 5 71.63 27.44 -18.77
C LEU A 5 73.08 27.38 -18.23
N ILE A 6 73.84 26.36 -18.60
CA ILE A 6 75.16 26.46 -19.29
C ILE A 6 75.69 25.04 -19.53
N ALA A 7 75.93 24.77 -20.81
CA ALA A 7 76.72 23.66 -21.31
C ALA A 7 78.22 23.97 -21.16
N LEU A 8 79.04 22.96 -20.88
CA LEU A 8 80.36 22.81 -21.52
C LEU A 8 80.94 21.42 -21.27
N LEU A 9 81.02 20.68 -22.38
CA LEU A 9 82.07 19.75 -22.81
C LEU A 9 83.20 19.46 -21.80
N GLY A 10 83.36 18.18 -21.50
CA GLY A 10 84.59 17.60 -20.96
C GLY A 10 84.66 16.12 -21.29
N LEU A 11 85.27 15.80 -22.43
CA LEU A 11 85.71 14.46 -22.80
C LEU A 11 86.35 13.73 -21.61
N THR A 12 85.86 12.54 -21.28
CA THR A 12 86.75 11.43 -20.91
C THR A 12 86.25 10.14 -21.53
N LEU A 13 87.13 9.57 -22.35
CA LEU A 13 87.03 8.22 -22.88
C LEU A 13 87.03 7.24 -21.71
N THR A 14 85.93 6.51 -21.52
CA THR A 14 86.00 5.17 -20.93
C THR A 14 85.38 4.20 -21.91
N GLN A 15 86.26 3.34 -22.39
CA GLN A 15 86.07 2.31 -23.39
C GLN A 15 84.72 1.60 -23.23
N ALA A 16 83.98 1.54 -24.32
CA ALA A 16 83.01 0.49 -24.53
C ALA A 16 83.74 -0.85 -24.35
N ILE A 17 83.56 -1.48 -23.18
CA ILE A 17 83.73 -2.92 -23.08
C ILE A 17 82.53 -3.48 -23.83
N PHE A 18 82.70 -3.61 -25.15
CA PHE A 18 82.05 -4.64 -25.92
C PHE A 18 82.37 -5.95 -25.19
N VAL A 19 81.47 -6.39 -24.31
CA VAL A 19 81.38 -7.81 -23.97
C VAL A 19 80.98 -8.46 -25.29
N LYS A 20 82.00 -8.89 -26.01
CA LYS A 20 81.90 -9.78 -27.16
C LYS A 20 81.29 -11.06 -26.58
N ARG A 21 79.94 -11.14 -26.54
CA ARG A 21 79.23 -12.41 -26.34
C ARG A 21 79.88 -13.37 -27.32
N SER A 22 80.46 -14.46 -26.82
CA SER A 22 81.02 -15.47 -27.72
C SER A 22 79.88 -15.91 -28.65
N ASN A 23 80.02 -15.67 -29.95
CA ASN A 23 79.19 -16.23 -31.00
C ASN A 23 79.49 -17.73 -31.11
N ASP A 24 79.33 -18.46 -30.01
CA ASP A 24 79.33 -19.90 -30.01
C ASP A 24 77.88 -20.34 -30.16
N PRO A 25 77.45 -20.77 -31.37
CA PRO A 25 76.08 -21.19 -31.61
C PRO A 25 75.66 -22.40 -30.75
N SER A 26 76.61 -23.10 -30.11
CA SER A 26 76.31 -24.15 -29.14
C SER A 26 75.86 -23.57 -27.78
N LYS A 27 76.56 -22.57 -27.23
CA LYS A 27 76.20 -21.94 -25.94
C LYS A 27 74.83 -21.28 -25.96
N ALA A 28 74.46 -20.64 -27.06
CA ALA A 28 73.15 -20.03 -27.21
C ALA A 28 72.01 -21.05 -27.23
N VAL A 29 72.25 -22.26 -27.75
CA VAL A 29 71.28 -23.37 -27.73
C VAL A 29 71.18 -23.98 -26.35
N PHE A 30 72.31 -24.13 -25.66
CA PHE A 30 72.33 -24.65 -24.30
C PHE A 30 71.54 -23.76 -23.36
N THR A 31 71.74 -22.43 -23.41
CA THR A 31 70.93 -21.49 -22.62
C THR A 31 69.44 -21.53 -22.97
N GLN A 32 69.07 -21.77 -24.24
CA GLN A 32 67.66 -21.93 -24.64
C GLN A 32 67.05 -23.23 -24.12
N LEU A 33 67.79 -24.35 -24.16
CA LEU A 33 67.34 -25.64 -23.66
C LEU A 33 67.28 -25.67 -22.12
N GLU A 34 68.20 -24.99 -21.45
CA GLU A 34 68.24 -24.83 -19.99
C GLU A 34 67.06 -23.98 -19.51
N ALA A 35 66.74 -22.87 -20.21
CA ALA A 35 65.54 -22.08 -19.94
C ALA A 35 64.23 -22.86 -20.18
N MET A 36 64.20 -23.82 -21.11
CA MET A 36 63.04 -24.71 -21.29
C MET A 36 62.92 -25.75 -20.18
N GLU A 37 64.04 -26.18 -19.61
CA GLU A 37 64.09 -27.14 -18.52
C GLU A 37 63.54 -26.57 -17.19
N GLU A 38 63.55 -25.24 -17.04
CA GLU A 38 62.88 -24.54 -15.94
C GLU A 38 61.35 -24.72 -15.97
N HIS A 39 60.75 -25.03 -17.13
CA HIS A 39 59.32 -25.30 -17.28
C HIS A 39 59.01 -26.80 -17.18
N GLU A 40 57.95 -27.19 -16.45
CA GLU A 40 57.62 -28.61 -16.22
C GLU A 40 57.41 -29.38 -17.54
N LEU A 41 56.62 -28.81 -18.46
CA LEU A 41 56.43 -29.38 -19.80
C LEU A 41 57.75 -29.44 -20.59
N GLY A 42 58.55 -28.37 -20.57
CA GLY A 42 59.80 -28.32 -21.33
C GLY A 42 60.78 -29.39 -20.87
N ARG A 43 60.94 -29.58 -19.56
CA ARG A 43 61.71 -30.70 -18.97
C ARG A 43 61.18 -32.06 -19.43
N LYS A 44 59.88 -32.31 -19.32
CA LYS A 44 59.25 -33.58 -19.75
C LYS A 44 59.43 -33.85 -21.24
N LEU A 45 59.35 -32.81 -22.08
CA LEU A 45 59.61 -32.91 -23.52
C LEU A 45 61.06 -33.28 -23.79
N LEU A 46 62.01 -32.60 -23.15
CA LEU A 46 63.44 -32.90 -23.29
C LEU A 46 63.80 -34.31 -22.80
N ASP A 47 63.20 -34.76 -21.69
CA ASP A 47 63.33 -36.15 -21.20
C ASP A 47 62.79 -37.16 -22.21
N THR A 48 61.61 -36.89 -22.76
CA THR A 48 60.98 -37.76 -23.75
C THR A 48 61.82 -37.83 -25.03
N ILE A 49 62.35 -36.70 -25.50
CA ILE A 49 63.24 -36.63 -26.65
C ILE A 49 64.53 -37.42 -26.38
N ALA A 50 65.14 -37.26 -25.20
CA ALA A 50 66.34 -38.02 -24.82
C ALA A 50 66.11 -39.53 -24.82
N LEU A 51 64.98 -39.99 -24.27
CA LEU A 51 64.59 -41.39 -24.28
C LEU A 51 64.39 -41.93 -25.71
N GLN A 52 63.70 -41.18 -26.57
CA GLN A 52 63.47 -41.57 -27.96
C GLN A 52 64.77 -41.63 -28.78
N LEU A 53 65.69 -40.68 -28.56
CA LEU A 53 67.02 -40.69 -29.19
C LEU A 53 67.87 -41.88 -28.73
N ASN A 54 67.85 -42.20 -27.43
CA ASN A 54 68.56 -43.37 -26.88
C ASN A 54 67.99 -44.69 -27.45
N ASN A 55 66.69 -44.76 -27.69
CA ASN A 55 66.02 -45.89 -28.33
C ASN A 55 66.17 -45.91 -29.86
N LYS A 56 66.99 -45.04 -30.45
CA LYS A 56 67.25 -44.92 -31.90
C LYS A 56 65.99 -44.62 -32.72
N ALA A 57 65.00 -43.96 -32.12
CA ALA A 57 63.83 -43.49 -32.86
C ALA A 57 64.26 -42.53 -33.98
N PRO A 58 63.68 -42.64 -35.19
CA PRO A 58 63.91 -41.67 -36.25
C PRO A 58 63.53 -40.26 -35.79
N LEU A 59 64.38 -39.28 -36.10
CA LEU A 59 64.11 -37.87 -35.77
C LEU A 59 62.81 -37.34 -36.39
N GLY A 60 62.42 -37.90 -37.54
CA GLY A 60 61.13 -37.62 -38.16
C GLY A 60 59.94 -38.03 -37.29
N ASP A 61 60.07 -39.06 -36.46
CA ASP A 61 58.99 -39.51 -35.57
C ASP A 61 58.90 -38.63 -34.32
N ILE A 62 60.05 -38.15 -33.80
CA ILE A 62 60.10 -37.16 -32.71
C ILE A 62 59.49 -35.83 -33.19
N ALA A 63 59.84 -35.38 -34.40
CA ALA A 63 59.28 -34.16 -34.98
C ALA A 63 57.76 -34.28 -35.20
N LYS A 64 57.27 -35.43 -35.70
CA LYS A 64 55.83 -35.68 -35.84
C LYS A 64 55.11 -35.68 -34.49
N MET A 65 55.71 -36.25 -33.44
CA MET A 65 55.12 -36.27 -32.10
C MET A 65 54.96 -34.85 -31.54
N LEU A 66 56.00 -34.01 -31.66
CA LEU A 66 55.95 -32.60 -31.23
C LEU A 66 54.91 -31.80 -32.05
N GLN A 67 54.88 -32.04 -33.36
CA GLN A 67 53.91 -31.41 -34.25
C GLN A 67 52.47 -31.80 -33.86
N GLN A 68 52.20 -33.08 -33.60
CA GLN A 68 50.90 -33.56 -33.16
C GLN A 68 50.50 -32.98 -31.80
N LEU A 69 51.43 -32.92 -30.83
CA LEU A 69 51.17 -32.34 -29.52
C LEU A 69 50.79 -30.86 -29.63
N ARG A 70 51.54 -30.10 -30.47
CA ARG A 70 51.24 -28.69 -30.74
C ARG A 70 49.90 -28.51 -31.44
N GLU A 71 49.62 -29.32 -32.46
CA GLU A 71 48.33 -29.28 -33.18
C GLU A 71 47.17 -29.60 -32.25
N ASN A 72 47.32 -30.58 -31.34
CA ASN A 72 46.32 -30.87 -30.32
C ASN A 72 46.11 -29.70 -29.35
N LEU A 73 47.16 -29.04 -28.88
CA LEU A 73 47.02 -27.86 -28.02
C LEU A 73 46.36 -26.68 -28.75
N ILE A 74 46.66 -26.48 -30.03
CA ILE A 74 45.98 -25.46 -30.86
C ILE A 74 44.50 -25.80 -31.02
N LEU A 75 44.16 -27.06 -31.28
CA LEU A 75 42.77 -27.52 -31.39
C LEU A 75 42.04 -27.31 -30.05
N ASN A 76 42.65 -27.74 -28.93
CA ASN A 76 42.09 -27.53 -27.59
C ASN A 76 41.86 -26.05 -27.29
N GLN A 77 42.76 -25.16 -27.73
CA GLN A 77 42.55 -23.72 -27.58
C GLN A 77 41.36 -23.24 -28.42
N GLN A 78 41.24 -23.68 -29.68
CA GLN A 78 40.11 -23.30 -30.53
C GLN A 78 38.77 -23.78 -29.95
N GLU A 79 38.73 -24.99 -29.39
CA GLU A 79 37.55 -25.51 -28.70
C GLU A 79 37.23 -24.70 -27.43
N ALA A 80 38.25 -24.33 -26.65
CA ALA A 80 38.08 -23.47 -25.49
C ALA A 80 37.61 -22.05 -25.86
N ASP A 81 38.12 -21.47 -26.95
CA ASP A 81 37.68 -20.16 -27.46
C ASP A 81 36.20 -20.18 -27.85
N GLN A 82 35.78 -21.23 -28.57
CA GLN A 82 34.38 -21.42 -28.97
C GLN A 82 33.48 -21.60 -27.76
N LYS A 83 33.90 -22.42 -26.79
CA LYS A 83 33.15 -22.62 -25.56
C LYS A 83 33.04 -21.33 -24.76
N HIS A 84 34.14 -20.61 -24.56
CA HIS A 84 34.15 -19.34 -23.84
C HIS A 84 33.22 -18.31 -24.50
N ALA A 85 33.25 -18.21 -25.83
CA ALA A 85 32.34 -17.33 -26.57
C ALA A 85 30.87 -17.70 -26.35
N GLN A 86 30.55 -19.00 -26.27
CA GLN A 86 29.19 -19.47 -25.95
C GLN A 86 28.81 -19.13 -24.50
N ASP A 87 29.70 -19.42 -23.54
CA ASP A 87 29.48 -19.15 -22.12
C ASP A 87 29.27 -17.64 -21.87
N GLU A 88 29.98 -16.76 -22.58
CA GLU A 88 29.77 -15.30 -22.50
C GLU A 88 28.38 -14.88 -22.99
N VAL A 89 27.90 -15.43 -24.11
CA VAL A 89 26.56 -15.15 -24.63
C VAL A 89 25.48 -15.62 -23.65
N ASP A 90 25.67 -16.79 -23.05
CA ASP A 90 24.75 -17.35 -22.06
C ASP A 90 24.74 -16.50 -20.78
N CYS A 91 25.92 -16.07 -20.31
CA CYS A 91 26.09 -15.12 -19.22
C CYS A 91 25.36 -13.80 -19.46
N GLU A 92 25.60 -13.15 -20.61
CA GLU A 92 24.91 -11.90 -20.97
C GLU A 92 23.39 -12.09 -21.02
N THR A 93 22.93 -13.21 -21.58
CA THR A 93 21.50 -13.51 -21.71
C THR A 93 20.83 -13.70 -20.35
N GLU A 94 21.43 -14.49 -19.46
CA GLU A 94 20.87 -14.74 -18.11
C GLU A 94 20.89 -13.47 -17.25
N ILE A 95 22.00 -12.71 -17.25
CA ILE A 95 22.09 -11.43 -16.54
C ILE A 95 21.04 -10.45 -17.06
N TYR A 96 20.84 -10.39 -18.38
CA TYR A 96 19.78 -9.58 -18.98
C TYR A 96 18.38 -10.00 -18.51
N GLN A 97 18.10 -11.30 -18.43
CA GLN A 97 16.82 -11.80 -17.91
C GLN A 97 16.62 -11.41 -16.44
N TYR A 98 17.66 -11.52 -15.61
CA TYR A 98 17.58 -11.05 -14.22
C TYR A 98 17.30 -9.54 -14.13
N ASN A 99 18.00 -8.71 -14.93
CA ASN A 99 17.75 -7.27 -14.97
C ASN A 99 16.28 -6.97 -15.34
N ARG A 100 15.72 -7.67 -16.34
CA ARG A 100 14.30 -7.50 -16.70
C ARG A 100 13.35 -7.85 -15.56
N ARG A 101 13.64 -8.92 -14.81
CA ARG A 101 12.83 -9.33 -13.64
C ARG A 101 12.94 -8.30 -12.52
N ILE A 102 14.13 -7.79 -12.25
CA ILE A 102 14.39 -6.70 -11.29
C ILE A 102 13.60 -5.44 -11.66
N ASP A 103 13.67 -5.01 -12.92
CA ASP A 103 12.95 -3.82 -13.40
C ASP A 103 11.43 -4.00 -13.28
N PHE A 104 10.92 -5.17 -13.67
CA PHE A 104 9.49 -5.48 -13.57
C PHE A 104 9.01 -5.47 -12.11
N ALA A 105 9.69 -6.20 -11.23
CA ALA A 105 9.36 -6.26 -9.81
C ALA A 105 9.46 -4.88 -9.14
N SER A 106 10.48 -4.08 -9.49
CA SER A 106 10.64 -2.71 -8.96
C SER A 106 9.50 -1.78 -9.38
N ASN A 107 9.03 -1.90 -10.63
CA ASN A 107 7.88 -1.15 -11.13
C ASN A 107 6.60 -1.58 -10.40
N GLU A 108 6.35 -2.88 -10.25
CA GLU A 108 5.18 -3.39 -9.50
C GLU A 108 5.19 -2.91 -8.04
N ILE A 109 6.33 -2.93 -7.36
CA ILE A 109 6.47 -2.39 -6.00
C ILE A 109 6.07 -0.91 -5.95
N THR A 110 6.50 -0.13 -6.95
CA THR A 110 6.21 1.31 -7.03
C THR A 110 4.72 1.55 -7.26
N GLU A 111 4.12 0.88 -8.24
CA GLU A 111 2.70 0.96 -8.56
C GLU A 111 1.84 0.53 -7.37
N SER A 112 2.08 -0.66 -6.80
CA SER A 112 1.35 -1.13 -5.62
C SER A 112 1.54 -0.22 -4.42
N THR A 113 2.69 0.43 -4.25
CA THR A 113 2.88 1.40 -3.16
C THR A 113 1.98 2.63 -3.31
N GLN A 114 1.85 3.17 -4.52
CA GLN A 114 0.98 4.32 -4.79
C GLN A 114 -0.49 3.94 -4.61
N GLU A 115 -0.90 2.76 -5.10
CA GLU A 115 -2.26 2.27 -4.93
C GLU A 115 -2.59 2.00 -3.46
N ILE A 116 -1.67 1.39 -2.69
CA ILE A 116 -1.84 1.18 -1.24
C ILE A 116 -2.10 2.51 -0.52
N GLN A 117 -1.34 3.56 -0.84
CA GLN A 117 -1.53 4.88 -0.22
C GLN A 117 -2.92 5.45 -0.54
N SER A 118 -3.33 5.41 -1.80
CA SER A 118 -4.65 5.88 -2.25
C SER A 118 -5.79 5.11 -1.59
N LEU A 119 -5.72 3.78 -1.62
CA LEU A 119 -6.74 2.90 -1.03
C LEU A 119 -6.80 3.04 0.49
N SER A 120 -5.66 3.19 1.17
CA SER A 120 -5.63 3.40 2.62
C SER A 120 -6.34 4.69 3.02
N ALA A 121 -6.07 5.80 2.31
CA ALA A 121 -6.76 7.06 2.54
C ALA A 121 -8.27 6.95 2.26
N LYS A 122 -8.65 6.20 1.22
CA LYS A 122 -10.07 5.97 0.90
C LYS A 122 -10.78 5.13 1.96
N VAL A 123 -10.12 4.10 2.48
CA VAL A 123 -10.63 3.26 3.58
C VAL A 123 -10.83 4.09 4.84
N GLU A 124 -9.87 4.94 5.20
CA GLU A 124 -9.99 5.85 6.35
C GLU A 124 -11.18 6.81 6.19
N GLN A 125 -11.28 7.46 5.02
CA GLN A 125 -12.39 8.35 4.69
C GLN A 125 -13.75 7.65 4.79
N LEU A 126 -13.89 6.46 4.19
CA LEU A 126 -15.14 5.70 4.21
C LEU A 126 -15.49 5.19 5.61
N THR A 127 -14.48 4.86 6.42
CA THR A 127 -14.69 4.46 7.82
C THR A 127 -15.31 5.60 8.61
N GLN A 128 -14.74 6.81 8.52
CA GLN A 128 -15.30 8.00 9.17
C GLN A 128 -16.71 8.32 8.65
N ASP A 129 -16.91 8.23 7.34
CA ASP A 129 -18.20 8.52 6.73
C ASP A 129 -19.31 7.55 7.17
N VAL A 130 -18.99 6.27 7.35
CA VAL A 130 -19.93 5.28 7.92
C VAL A 130 -20.24 5.59 9.38
N GLU A 131 -19.25 6.00 10.18
CA GLU A 131 -19.42 6.38 11.58
C GLU A 131 -20.30 7.63 11.71
N ASP A 132 -20.00 8.69 10.96
CA ASP A 132 -20.76 9.94 10.95
C ASP A 132 -22.23 9.71 10.57
N LYS A 133 -22.48 8.88 9.53
CA LYS A 133 -23.84 8.52 9.13
C LYS A 133 -24.56 7.68 10.19
N THR A 134 -23.85 6.82 10.90
CA THR A 134 -24.41 6.03 12.00
C THR A 134 -24.86 6.94 13.14
N VAL A 135 -24.02 7.89 13.55
CA VAL A 135 -24.37 8.89 14.57
C VAL A 135 -25.57 9.73 14.14
N GLN A 136 -25.63 10.16 12.88
CA GLN A 136 -26.77 10.91 12.36
C GLN A 136 -28.07 10.10 12.37
N LEU A 137 -28.02 8.80 12.04
CA LEU A 137 -29.18 7.91 12.15
C LEU A 137 -29.66 7.78 13.59
N ASP A 138 -28.75 7.66 14.55
CA ASP A 138 -29.09 7.56 15.97
C ASP A 138 -29.75 8.86 16.47
N ILE A 139 -29.23 10.02 16.06
CA ILE A 139 -29.85 11.32 16.36
C ILE A 139 -31.26 11.41 15.78
N LEU A 140 -31.47 11.01 14.52
CA LEU A 140 -32.80 11.03 13.90
C LEU A 140 -33.78 10.09 14.61
N ASN A 141 -33.34 8.90 15.04
CA ASN A 141 -34.17 7.96 15.79
C ASN A 141 -34.57 8.52 17.16
N GLU A 142 -33.63 9.16 17.85
CA GLU A 142 -33.88 9.80 19.14
C GLU A 142 -34.85 10.99 18.98
N GLN A 143 -34.63 11.83 17.97
CA GLN A 143 -35.53 12.95 17.66
C GLN A 143 -36.95 12.47 17.33
N GLU A 144 -37.10 11.42 16.51
CA GLU A 144 -38.41 10.85 16.21
C GLU A 144 -39.11 10.37 17.51
N THR A 145 -38.37 9.70 18.38
CA THR A 145 -38.88 9.19 19.66
C THR A 145 -39.36 10.34 20.55
N GLN A 146 -38.53 11.35 20.75
CA GLN A 146 -38.86 12.53 21.57
C GLN A 146 -40.08 13.28 21.03
N ILE A 147 -40.16 13.51 19.71
CA ILE A 147 -41.28 14.21 19.09
C ILE A 147 -42.57 13.40 19.22
N ARG A 148 -42.50 12.06 19.10
CA ARG A 148 -43.66 11.17 19.31
C ARG A 148 -44.15 11.19 20.76
N GLU A 149 -43.25 11.16 21.73
CA GLU A 149 -43.58 11.24 23.15
C GLU A 149 -44.22 12.59 23.48
N GLN A 150 -43.61 13.70 23.05
CA GLN A 150 -44.15 15.04 23.24
C GLN A 150 -45.54 15.19 22.61
N ARG A 151 -45.74 14.69 21.37
CA ARG A 151 -47.05 14.72 20.71
C ARG A 151 -48.10 13.94 21.49
N ALA A 152 -47.74 12.78 22.05
CA ALA A 152 -48.66 11.98 22.85
C ALA A 152 -49.08 12.73 24.13
N GLU A 153 -48.15 13.40 24.81
CA GLU A 153 -48.44 14.23 25.98
C GLU A 153 -49.33 15.43 25.62
N ASP A 154 -48.98 16.16 24.57
CA ASP A 154 -49.75 17.32 24.09
C ASP A 154 -51.20 16.93 23.73
N ALA A 155 -51.38 15.80 23.04
CA ALA A 155 -52.70 15.28 22.68
C ALA A 155 -53.52 14.86 23.91
N GLU A 156 -52.89 14.30 24.94
CA GLU A 156 -53.56 13.98 26.21
C GLU A 156 -53.98 15.25 26.96
N ASN A 157 -53.09 16.25 27.01
CA ASN A 157 -53.36 17.54 27.64
C ASN A 157 -54.49 18.29 26.93
N PHE A 158 -54.52 18.27 25.60
CA PHE A 158 -55.61 18.86 24.82
C PHE A 158 -56.95 18.17 25.12
N LYS A 159 -56.99 16.84 25.17
CA LYS A 159 -58.22 16.10 25.54
C LYS A 159 -58.73 16.45 26.93
N LYS A 160 -57.83 16.66 27.90
CA LYS A 160 -58.24 17.12 29.26
C LYS A 160 -58.84 18.51 29.19
N PHE A 161 -58.15 19.45 28.54
CA PHE A 161 -58.61 20.82 28.33
C PHE A 161 -59.97 20.88 27.63
N GLU A 162 -60.18 20.08 26.58
CA GLU A 162 -61.44 19.98 25.84
C GLU A 162 -62.57 19.53 26.77
N ASN A 163 -62.41 18.40 27.46
CA ASN A 163 -63.42 17.88 28.37
C ASN A 163 -63.73 18.86 29.52
N GLU A 164 -62.72 19.48 30.11
CA GLU A 164 -62.90 20.47 31.19
C GLU A 164 -63.67 21.69 30.69
N THR A 165 -63.34 22.19 29.49
CA THR A 165 -64.00 23.36 28.91
C THR A 165 -65.46 23.06 28.55
N GLU A 166 -65.75 21.88 27.98
CA GLU A 166 -67.12 21.43 27.72
C GLU A 166 -67.96 21.33 29.00
N ASN A 167 -67.40 20.74 30.06
CA ASN A 167 -68.07 20.66 31.37
C ASN A 167 -68.37 22.06 31.95
N VAL A 168 -67.48 23.02 31.76
CA VAL A 168 -67.68 24.41 32.21
C VAL A 168 -68.79 25.08 31.40
N ILE A 169 -68.80 24.93 30.07
CA ILE A 169 -69.86 25.45 29.20
C ILE A 169 -71.22 24.87 29.63
N GLU A 170 -71.34 23.56 29.79
CA GLU A 170 -72.57 22.90 30.24
C GLU A 170 -73.02 23.42 31.61
N ALA A 171 -72.09 23.57 32.57
CA ALA A 171 -72.40 24.09 33.89
C ALA A 171 -72.90 25.55 33.84
N VAL A 172 -72.29 26.40 33.02
CA VAL A 172 -72.72 27.80 32.81
C VAL A 172 -74.12 27.83 32.19
N GLU A 173 -74.40 26.98 31.20
CA GLU A 173 -75.73 26.88 30.59
C GLU A 173 -76.79 26.43 31.60
N VAL A 174 -76.51 25.44 32.44
CA VAL A 174 -77.41 25.02 33.53
C VAL A 174 -77.67 26.17 34.49
N ILE A 175 -76.64 26.94 34.87
CA ILE A 175 -76.79 28.12 35.73
C ILE A 175 -77.67 29.17 35.07
N ILE A 176 -77.45 29.48 33.78
CA ILE A 176 -78.27 30.42 32.99
C ILE A 176 -79.74 29.98 33.00
N GLN A 177 -80.02 28.71 32.73
CA GLN A 177 -81.38 28.16 32.75
C GLN A 177 -82.04 28.31 34.12
N ARG A 178 -81.30 28.01 35.20
CA ARG A 178 -81.80 28.16 36.58
C ARG A 178 -82.06 29.62 36.94
N LEU A 179 -81.15 30.53 36.63
CA LEU A 179 -81.29 31.97 36.89
C LEU A 179 -82.48 32.56 36.13
N SER A 180 -82.69 32.15 34.88
CA SER A 180 -83.80 32.61 34.04
C SER A 180 -85.18 32.19 34.57
N SER A 181 -85.24 31.15 35.40
CA SER A 181 -86.48 30.66 36.02
C SER A 181 -86.91 31.42 37.28
N ILE A 182 -86.07 32.35 37.77
CA ILE A 182 -86.31 33.09 39.01
C ILE A 182 -87.24 34.27 38.74
N GLN A 183 -88.27 34.42 39.56
CA GLN A 183 -89.08 35.64 39.63
C GLN A 183 -88.52 36.55 40.74
N PRO A 184 -87.95 37.72 40.41
CA PRO A 184 -87.37 38.62 41.38
C PRO A 184 -88.48 39.36 42.14
N ASP A 185 -88.85 38.87 43.32
CA ASP A 185 -89.81 39.54 44.22
C ASP A 185 -89.75 39.05 45.69
N GLN A 186 -88.66 38.37 46.10
CA GLN A 186 -88.51 37.91 47.49
C GLN A 186 -87.82 38.96 48.38
N GLU A 187 -88.36 39.17 49.58
CA GLU A 187 -87.74 40.00 50.61
C GLU A 187 -86.31 39.51 50.94
N VAL A 188 -85.34 40.41 50.83
CA VAL A 188 -83.89 40.19 51.01
C VAL A 188 -83.55 39.41 52.29
N LEU A 189 -84.31 39.65 53.38
CA LEU A 189 -84.08 39.01 54.68
C LEU A 189 -84.41 37.50 54.66
N ALA A 190 -85.47 37.08 53.95
CA ALA A 190 -85.85 35.67 53.86
C ALA A 190 -84.82 34.86 53.04
N ALA A 191 -84.32 35.47 51.96
CA ALA A 191 -83.31 34.88 51.09
C ALA A 191 -81.96 34.68 51.81
N LEU A 192 -81.48 35.69 52.54
CA LEU A 192 -80.23 35.60 53.33
C LEU A 192 -80.31 34.53 54.44
N THR A 193 -81.50 34.34 55.03
CA THR A 193 -81.72 33.33 56.08
C THR A 193 -81.68 31.90 55.52
N GLN A 194 -82.16 31.69 54.29
CA GLN A 194 -82.04 30.40 53.58
C GLN A 194 -80.61 30.17 53.05
N LEU A 195 -79.91 31.23 52.64
CA LEU A 195 -78.51 31.16 52.20
C LEU A 195 -77.60 30.55 53.27
N ASN A 196 -77.76 30.98 54.52
CA ASN A 196 -76.97 30.51 55.65
C ASN A 196 -77.20 29.01 55.96
N LYS A 197 -78.28 28.42 55.46
CA LYS A 197 -78.61 26.98 55.64
C LYS A 197 -78.08 26.09 54.51
N ILE A 198 -77.89 26.63 53.31
CA ILE A 198 -77.67 25.86 52.07
C ILE A 198 -76.32 26.18 51.41
N GLY A 199 -75.73 27.35 51.72
CA GLY A 199 -74.61 27.96 51.02
C GLY A 199 -73.35 27.10 50.84
N ALA A 200 -73.06 26.20 51.78
CA ALA A 200 -71.87 25.34 51.73
C ALA A 200 -72.10 23.99 51.04
N THR A 201 -73.35 23.52 50.96
CA THR A 201 -73.71 22.17 50.49
C THR A 201 -74.32 22.14 49.10
N ASN A 202 -74.83 23.27 48.60
CA ASN A 202 -75.34 23.35 47.23
C ASN A 202 -75.11 24.77 46.64
N PRO A 203 -73.98 25.00 45.95
CA PRO A 203 -73.62 26.32 45.44
C PRO A 203 -74.60 26.83 44.36
N ILE A 204 -75.26 25.95 43.60
CA ILE A 204 -76.28 26.36 42.61
C ILE A 204 -77.53 26.90 43.34
N LEU A 205 -78.01 26.20 44.36
CA LEU A 205 -79.13 26.69 45.19
C LEU A 205 -78.77 27.99 45.92
N ALA A 206 -77.54 28.11 46.41
CA ALA A 206 -77.05 29.35 47.00
C ALA A 206 -77.07 30.49 45.98
N LEU A 207 -76.60 30.24 44.75
CA LEU A 207 -76.63 31.22 43.67
C LEU A 207 -78.06 31.66 43.32
N MET A 208 -78.99 30.70 43.23
CA MET A 208 -80.41 30.97 42.97
C MET A 208 -81.03 31.87 44.04
N GLN A 209 -80.70 31.63 45.30
CA GLN A 209 -81.22 32.38 46.44
C GLN A 209 -80.63 33.80 46.53
N VAL A 210 -79.37 34.00 46.13
CA VAL A 210 -78.82 35.36 45.96
C VAL A 210 -79.52 36.06 44.80
N ALA A 211 -79.67 35.37 43.67
CA ALA A 211 -80.27 35.91 42.46
C ALA A 211 -81.74 36.35 42.64
N SER A 212 -82.52 35.70 43.51
CA SER A 212 -83.89 36.12 43.84
C SER A 212 -84.00 37.45 44.58
N THR A 213 -82.88 38.01 45.06
CA THR A 213 -82.81 39.33 45.71
C THR A 213 -82.43 40.46 44.76
N PHE A 214 -82.04 40.14 43.52
CA PHE A 214 -81.69 41.13 42.50
C PHE A 214 -82.93 41.77 41.88
N SER A 215 -82.78 42.98 41.34
CA SER A 215 -83.80 43.52 40.43
C SER A 215 -83.82 42.71 39.13
N ALA A 216 -84.96 42.71 38.43
CA ALA A 216 -85.08 42.05 37.13
C ALA A 216 -84.01 42.51 36.11
N GLU A 217 -83.65 43.79 36.14
CA GLU A 217 -82.60 44.35 35.28
C GLU A 217 -81.20 43.80 35.64
N GLN A 218 -80.87 43.72 36.92
CA GLN A 218 -79.58 43.19 37.38
C GLN A 218 -79.44 41.69 37.09
N LEU A 219 -80.51 40.92 37.32
CA LEU A 219 -80.56 39.49 37.03
C LEU A 219 -80.37 39.22 35.53
N ASN A 220 -81.08 39.96 34.67
CA ASN A 220 -80.91 39.86 33.21
C ASN A 220 -79.49 40.22 32.76
N ASN A 221 -78.85 41.21 33.38
CA ASN A 221 -77.46 41.56 33.06
C ASN A 221 -76.48 40.43 33.42
N VAL A 222 -76.67 39.77 34.57
CA VAL A 222 -75.85 38.60 34.97
C VAL A 222 -76.06 37.44 33.99
N ILE A 223 -77.32 37.14 33.62
CA ILE A 223 -77.66 36.11 32.64
C ILE A 223 -76.98 36.39 31.29
N ASN A 224 -77.08 37.63 30.80
CA ASN A 224 -76.45 38.02 29.54
C ASN A 224 -74.93 37.85 29.56
N LYS A 225 -74.26 38.29 30.64
CA LYS A 225 -72.81 38.12 30.79
C LYS A 225 -72.39 36.65 30.86
N LEU A 226 -73.15 35.81 31.56
CA LEU A 226 -72.89 34.37 31.57
C LEU A 226 -73.09 33.76 30.19
N GLY A 227 -74.09 34.20 29.43
CA GLY A 227 -74.30 33.79 28.04
C GLY A 227 -73.14 34.21 27.12
N GLU A 228 -72.64 35.44 27.27
CA GLU A 228 -71.45 35.91 26.57
C GLU A 228 -70.22 35.06 26.91
N VAL A 229 -69.98 34.76 28.19
CA VAL A 229 -68.88 33.88 28.63
C VAL A 229 -69.02 32.48 28.04
N SER A 230 -70.23 31.89 28.05
CA SER A 230 -70.50 30.57 27.46
C SER A 230 -70.17 30.55 25.96
N THR A 231 -70.58 31.61 25.25
CA THR A 231 -70.35 31.76 23.81
C THR A 231 -68.85 31.91 23.51
N GLN A 232 -68.15 32.75 24.27
CA GLN A 232 -66.71 32.95 24.12
C GLN A 232 -65.91 31.68 24.43
N LEU A 233 -66.32 30.90 25.45
CA LEU A 233 -65.69 29.61 25.75
C LEU A 233 -65.91 28.61 24.62
N ALA A 234 -67.12 28.55 24.05
CA ALA A 234 -67.41 27.67 22.91
C ALA A 234 -66.60 28.05 21.66
N GLU A 235 -66.49 29.35 21.35
CA GLU A 235 -65.65 29.85 20.26
C GLU A 235 -64.16 29.56 20.48
N ALA A 236 -63.66 29.76 21.72
CA ALA A 236 -62.29 29.46 22.08
C ALA A 236 -61.98 27.96 21.99
N LEU A 237 -62.92 27.10 22.40
CA LEU A 237 -62.79 25.65 22.29
C LEU A 237 -62.72 25.21 20.82
N GLU A 238 -63.58 25.76 19.96
CA GLU A 238 -63.54 25.44 18.52
C GLU A 238 -62.23 25.91 17.87
N ALA A 239 -61.75 27.12 18.21
CA ALA A 239 -60.44 27.58 17.74
C ALA A 239 -59.29 26.67 18.22
N ALA A 240 -59.36 26.18 19.47
CA ALA A 240 -58.38 25.25 20.01
C ALA A 240 -58.42 23.89 19.29
N ARG A 241 -59.61 23.38 18.93
CA ARG A 241 -59.76 22.16 18.10
C ARG A 241 -59.11 22.31 16.72
N GLN A 242 -59.32 23.44 16.06
CA GLN A 242 -58.67 23.68 14.76
C GLN A 242 -57.14 23.75 14.90
N THR A 243 -56.65 24.34 15.99
CA THR A 243 -55.21 24.38 16.29
C THR A 243 -54.65 22.98 16.55
N GLU A 244 -55.37 22.13 17.29
CA GLU A 244 -55.00 20.74 17.53
C GLU A 244 -54.96 19.91 16.23
N ILE A 245 -55.94 20.08 15.34
CA ILE A 245 -55.94 19.42 14.03
C ILE A 245 -54.69 19.83 13.23
N GLN A 246 -54.36 21.12 13.21
CA GLN A 246 -53.17 21.59 12.51
C GLN A 246 -51.89 21.04 13.14
N ALA A 247 -51.78 21.03 14.48
CA ALA A 247 -50.64 20.46 15.18
C ALA A 247 -50.46 18.96 14.87
N GLN A 248 -51.55 18.20 14.74
CA GLN A 248 -51.51 16.80 14.32
C GLN A 248 -51.00 16.63 12.88
N LEU A 249 -51.48 17.46 11.95
CA LEU A 249 -51.02 17.43 10.55
C LEU A 249 -49.54 17.80 10.43
N ASP A 250 -49.10 18.82 11.16
CA ASP A 250 -47.70 19.26 11.17
C ASP A 250 -46.78 18.17 11.75
N PHE A 251 -47.22 17.50 12.82
CA PHE A 251 -46.51 16.35 13.37
C PHE A 251 -46.40 15.19 12.38
N GLU A 252 -47.50 14.82 11.70
CA GLU A 252 -47.49 13.75 10.70
C GLU A 252 -46.54 14.07 9.55
N ALA A 253 -46.54 15.31 9.07
CA ALA A 253 -45.62 15.77 8.04
C ALA A 253 -44.15 15.67 8.49
N LEU A 254 -43.84 16.11 9.71
CA LEU A 254 -42.49 16.03 10.28
C LEU A 254 -42.01 14.59 10.44
N VAL A 255 -42.87 13.69 10.92
CA VAL A 255 -42.54 12.26 11.05
C VAL A 255 -42.25 11.62 9.68
N ILE A 256 -43.03 11.97 8.65
CA ILE A 256 -42.77 11.52 7.28
C ILE A 256 -41.42 12.03 6.76
N GLU A 257 -41.11 13.31 7.02
CA GLU A 257 -39.83 13.91 6.62
C GLU A 257 -38.64 13.21 7.30
N ILE A 258 -38.71 12.99 8.62
CA ILE A 258 -37.69 12.24 9.38
C ILE A 258 -37.55 10.82 8.82
N GLY A 259 -38.67 10.15 8.52
CA GLY A 259 -38.66 8.82 7.92
C GLY A 259 -37.94 8.77 6.57
N SER A 260 -38.20 9.75 5.70
CA SER A 260 -37.54 9.89 4.40
C SER A 260 -36.04 10.16 4.52
N GLN A 261 -35.66 11.07 5.42
CA GLN A 261 -34.24 11.37 5.69
C GLN A 261 -33.51 10.14 6.23
N ARG A 262 -34.12 9.39 7.14
CA ARG A 262 -33.55 8.15 7.68
C ARG A 262 -33.38 7.08 6.60
N GLU A 263 -34.35 6.89 5.72
CA GLU A 263 -34.25 5.92 4.62
C GLU A 263 -33.10 6.29 3.67
N SER A 264 -33.04 7.56 3.26
CA SER A 264 -31.96 8.06 2.41
C SER A 264 -30.58 7.90 3.06
N LEU A 265 -30.45 8.25 4.33
CA LEU A 265 -29.20 8.17 5.08
C LEU A 265 -28.78 6.70 5.33
N SER A 266 -29.73 5.81 5.60
CA SER A 266 -29.49 4.37 5.75
C SER A 266 -28.96 3.77 4.44
N ALA A 267 -29.59 4.09 3.31
CA ALA A 267 -29.13 3.64 2.00
C ALA A 267 -27.72 4.18 1.68
N ALA A 268 -27.45 5.45 2.00
CA ALA A 268 -26.13 6.04 1.82
C ALA A 268 -25.06 5.40 2.72
N ARG A 269 -25.40 5.05 3.97
CA ARG A 269 -24.50 4.33 4.88
C ARG A 269 -24.18 2.94 4.34
N GLU A 270 -25.19 2.20 3.89
CA GLU A 270 -25.00 0.87 3.30
C GLU A 270 -24.14 0.91 2.04
N ASP A 271 -24.29 1.94 1.21
CA ASP A 271 -23.42 2.14 0.05
C ASP A 271 -21.98 2.41 0.47
N SER A 272 -21.74 3.34 1.41
CA SER A 272 -20.40 3.61 1.95
C SER A 272 -19.77 2.36 2.58
N GLN A 273 -20.57 1.51 3.23
CA GLN A 273 -20.09 0.28 3.86
C GLN A 273 -19.71 -0.81 2.85
N ARG A 274 -20.46 -0.93 1.74
CA ARG A 274 -20.06 -1.79 0.62
C ARG A 274 -18.76 -1.29 -0.03
N GLN A 275 -18.67 0.01 -0.31
CA GLN A 275 -17.46 0.61 -0.84
C GLN A 275 -16.26 0.40 0.11
N LEU A 276 -16.47 0.51 1.42
CA LEU A 276 -15.42 0.27 2.42
C LEU A 276 -14.89 -1.15 2.32
N GLN A 277 -15.77 -2.14 2.26
CA GLN A 277 -15.40 -3.56 2.12
C GLN A 277 -14.62 -3.82 0.83
N ASP A 278 -15.10 -3.29 -0.30
CA ASP A 278 -14.45 -3.46 -1.60
C ASP A 278 -13.04 -2.83 -1.60
N ASN A 279 -12.89 -1.63 -1.03
CA ASN A 279 -11.60 -0.95 -0.94
C ASN A 279 -10.64 -1.63 0.04
N GLN A 280 -11.14 -2.22 1.13
CA GLN A 280 -10.32 -3.03 2.04
C GLN A 280 -9.79 -4.29 1.35
N GLN A 281 -10.63 -5.00 0.58
CA GLN A 281 -10.19 -6.16 -0.20
C GLN A 281 -9.16 -5.79 -1.26
N ALA A 282 -9.38 -4.68 -1.98
CA ALA A 282 -8.42 -4.17 -2.96
C ALA A 282 -7.09 -3.78 -2.29
N LEU A 283 -7.14 -3.15 -1.12
CA LEU A 283 -5.96 -2.76 -0.35
C LEU A 283 -5.13 -3.99 0.06
N ASP A 284 -5.79 -5.03 0.56
CA ASP A 284 -5.11 -6.25 0.98
C ASP A 284 -4.49 -7.00 -0.21
N LEU A 285 -5.18 -7.01 -1.36
CA LEU A 285 -4.62 -7.55 -2.60
C LEU A 285 -3.36 -6.79 -3.04
N GLN A 286 -3.38 -5.45 -2.96
CA GLN A 286 -2.22 -4.65 -3.35
C GLN A 286 -1.04 -4.80 -2.37
N LYS A 287 -1.31 -4.95 -1.06
CA LYS A 287 -0.27 -5.29 -0.08
C LYS A 287 0.40 -6.62 -0.42
N LYS A 288 -0.41 -7.64 -0.74
CA LYS A 288 0.11 -8.95 -1.15
C LYS A 288 0.92 -8.87 -2.44
N ARG A 289 0.44 -8.18 -3.47
CA ARG A 289 1.19 -7.97 -4.72
C ARG A 289 2.55 -7.31 -4.47
N LYS A 290 2.59 -6.30 -3.60
CA LYS A 290 3.84 -5.65 -3.22
C LYS A 290 4.80 -6.60 -2.50
N GLU A 291 4.28 -7.45 -1.61
CA GLU A 291 5.07 -8.48 -0.92
C GLU A 291 5.66 -9.48 -1.92
N ASP A 292 4.82 -10.07 -2.78
CA ASP A 292 5.24 -11.02 -3.83
C ASP A 292 6.31 -10.40 -4.77
N ALA A 293 6.12 -9.14 -5.18
CA ALA A 293 7.09 -8.42 -6.00
C ALA A 293 8.40 -8.10 -5.25
N THR A 294 8.34 -7.86 -3.93
CA THR A 294 9.54 -7.65 -3.09
C THR A 294 10.35 -8.93 -3.00
N ASP A 295 9.69 -10.08 -2.84
CA ASP A 295 10.35 -11.39 -2.81
C ASP A 295 11.00 -11.71 -4.15
N GLU A 296 10.31 -11.45 -5.26
CA GLU A 296 10.85 -11.62 -6.61
C GLU A 296 12.05 -10.68 -6.88
N LEU A 297 11.99 -9.42 -6.44
CA LEU A 297 13.10 -8.48 -6.54
C LEU A 297 14.34 -9.00 -5.81
N ASN A 298 14.17 -9.50 -4.59
CA ASN A 298 15.25 -10.07 -3.79
C ASN A 298 15.84 -11.34 -4.44
N ALA A 299 14.97 -12.24 -4.91
CA ALA A 299 15.37 -13.47 -5.57
C ALA A 299 16.12 -13.20 -6.88
N ALA A 300 15.62 -12.27 -7.72
CA ALA A 300 16.25 -11.89 -8.97
C ALA A 300 17.59 -11.16 -8.76
N SER A 301 17.67 -10.29 -7.74
CA SER A 301 18.91 -9.59 -7.39
C SER A 301 19.99 -10.56 -6.91
N SER A 302 19.64 -11.49 -6.01
CA SER A 302 20.58 -12.50 -5.53
C SER A 302 21.00 -13.48 -6.64
N GLY A 303 20.06 -13.91 -7.48
CA GLY A 303 20.36 -14.77 -8.63
C GLY A 303 21.29 -14.09 -9.64
N LYS A 304 21.10 -12.78 -9.89
CA LYS A 304 21.99 -11.98 -10.72
C LYS A 304 23.41 -11.95 -10.16
N GLU A 305 23.56 -11.63 -8.88
CA GLU A 305 24.88 -11.54 -8.22
C GLU A 305 25.62 -12.88 -8.27
N GLN A 306 24.91 -13.99 -8.03
CA GLN A 306 25.47 -15.34 -8.15
C GLN A 306 25.91 -15.64 -9.59
N LYS A 307 25.09 -15.25 -10.58
CA LYS A 307 25.43 -15.48 -11.99
C LYS A 307 26.62 -14.64 -12.44
N GLU A 308 26.68 -13.37 -12.05
CA GLU A 308 27.82 -12.49 -12.32
C GLU A 308 29.11 -13.08 -11.74
N ALA A 309 29.07 -13.60 -10.51
CA ALA A 309 30.22 -14.27 -9.89
C ALA A 309 30.62 -15.56 -10.62
N GLU A 310 29.66 -16.36 -11.08
CA GLU A 310 29.93 -17.57 -11.89
C GLU A 310 30.62 -17.20 -13.21
N CYS A 311 30.10 -16.20 -13.93
CA CYS A 311 30.66 -15.72 -15.18
C CYS A 311 32.09 -15.18 -15.01
N ASP A 312 32.35 -14.42 -13.94
CA ASP A 312 33.69 -13.91 -13.65
C ASP A 312 34.68 -15.03 -13.28
N ALA A 313 34.22 -16.07 -12.58
CA ALA A 313 35.03 -17.26 -12.33
C ALA A 313 35.39 -17.99 -13.63
N TRP A 314 34.44 -18.17 -14.54
CA TRP A 314 34.68 -18.79 -15.86
C TRP A 314 35.64 -17.98 -16.72
N ARG A 315 35.49 -16.64 -16.76
CA ARG A 315 36.43 -15.73 -17.45
C ARG A 315 37.84 -15.86 -16.92
N THR A 316 37.98 -15.90 -15.60
CA THR A 316 39.29 -16.04 -14.93
C THR A 316 39.93 -17.37 -15.28
N GLN A 317 39.17 -18.48 -15.15
CA GLN A 317 39.66 -19.82 -15.50
C GLN A 317 40.07 -19.91 -16.97
N TYR A 318 39.24 -19.41 -17.89
CA TYR A 318 39.57 -19.40 -19.31
C TYR A 318 40.86 -18.62 -19.59
N ALA A 319 41.02 -17.43 -18.98
CA ALA A 319 42.22 -16.62 -19.16
C ALA A 319 43.49 -17.34 -18.68
N GLU A 320 43.45 -17.94 -17.48
CA GLU A 320 44.57 -18.70 -16.91
C GLU A 320 44.93 -19.91 -17.78
N GLU A 321 43.94 -20.72 -18.16
CA GLU A 321 44.17 -21.90 -18.98
C GLU A 321 44.63 -21.56 -20.40
N SER A 322 44.12 -20.47 -20.97
CA SER A 322 44.53 -19.97 -22.29
C SER A 322 45.98 -19.51 -22.26
N GLU A 323 46.39 -18.75 -21.23
CA GLU A 323 47.78 -18.34 -21.04
C GLU A 323 48.70 -19.57 -20.91
N HIS A 324 48.33 -20.54 -20.08
CA HIS A 324 49.09 -21.78 -19.91
C HIS A 324 49.25 -22.53 -21.25
N ARG A 325 48.16 -22.76 -21.99
CA ARG A 325 48.21 -23.44 -23.30
C ARG A 325 49.09 -22.68 -24.29
N GLN A 326 49.06 -21.35 -24.31
CA GLN A 326 49.93 -20.54 -25.19
C GLN A 326 51.42 -20.67 -24.82
N GLN A 327 51.74 -20.72 -23.52
CA GLN A 327 53.10 -20.99 -23.06
C GLN A 327 53.57 -22.38 -23.50
N GLU A 328 52.73 -23.41 -23.35
CA GLU A 328 53.03 -24.78 -23.80
C GLU A 328 53.27 -24.86 -25.32
N ILE A 329 52.40 -24.23 -26.12
CA ILE A 329 52.54 -24.14 -27.58
C ILE A 329 53.87 -23.45 -27.95
N SER A 330 54.24 -22.38 -27.24
CA SER A 330 55.49 -21.65 -27.46
C SER A 330 56.71 -22.53 -27.18
N ILE A 331 56.72 -23.27 -26.07
CA ILE A 331 57.80 -24.19 -25.71
C ILE A 331 57.97 -25.27 -26.78
N ILE A 332 56.88 -25.91 -27.20
CA ILE A 332 56.94 -26.96 -28.23
C ILE A 332 57.48 -26.40 -29.55
N ARG A 333 57.04 -25.21 -29.98
CA ARG A 333 57.56 -24.56 -31.18
C ARG A 333 59.07 -24.30 -31.11
N GLN A 334 59.55 -23.83 -29.97
CA GLN A 334 60.98 -23.57 -29.80
C GLN A 334 61.80 -24.88 -29.81
N VAL A 335 61.28 -25.96 -29.20
CA VAL A 335 61.91 -27.30 -29.26
C VAL A 335 61.94 -27.84 -30.69
N GLU A 336 60.84 -27.71 -31.44
CA GLU A 336 60.78 -28.09 -32.87
C GLU A 336 61.82 -27.35 -33.70
N GLU A 337 61.95 -26.02 -33.53
CA GLU A 337 62.91 -25.19 -34.25
C GLU A 337 64.36 -25.59 -33.95
N ILE A 338 64.68 -25.81 -32.67
CA ILE A 338 66.01 -26.22 -32.23
C ILE A 338 66.37 -27.61 -32.78
N LEU A 339 65.43 -28.58 -32.76
CA LEU A 339 65.64 -29.91 -33.33
C LEU A 339 65.85 -29.87 -34.84
N ALA A 340 65.11 -29.04 -35.56
CA ALA A 340 65.19 -28.91 -37.01
C ALA A 340 66.51 -28.26 -37.48
N THR A 341 67.05 -27.31 -36.71
CA THR A 341 68.17 -26.46 -37.16
C THR A 341 69.51 -26.77 -36.48
N LYS A 342 69.51 -27.38 -35.28
CA LYS A 342 70.72 -27.48 -34.42
C LYS A 342 70.86 -28.85 -33.75
N LEU A 343 70.46 -29.90 -34.46
CA LEU A 343 70.44 -31.29 -34.02
C LEU A 343 71.74 -31.78 -33.36
N SER A 344 72.91 -31.41 -33.88
CA SER A 344 74.20 -31.80 -33.30
C SER A 344 74.37 -31.26 -31.87
N ASN A 345 73.92 -30.04 -31.63
CA ASN A 345 74.06 -29.35 -30.35
C ASN A 345 73.05 -29.90 -29.34
N VAL A 346 71.84 -30.25 -29.78
CA VAL A 346 70.82 -30.92 -28.95
C VAL A 346 71.32 -32.29 -28.49
N LYS A 347 71.94 -33.06 -29.39
CA LYS A 347 72.49 -34.37 -29.03
C LYS A 347 73.58 -34.26 -27.97
N VAL A 348 74.49 -33.29 -28.10
CA VAL A 348 75.54 -33.02 -27.11
C VAL A 348 74.92 -32.59 -25.77
N TYR A 349 73.98 -31.65 -25.77
CA TYR A 349 73.26 -31.22 -24.56
C TYR A 349 72.61 -32.39 -23.83
N LEU A 350 71.84 -33.23 -24.53
CA LEU A 350 71.15 -34.38 -23.93
C LEU A 350 72.11 -35.48 -23.48
N GLN A 351 73.28 -35.61 -24.10
CA GLN A 351 74.33 -36.52 -23.66
C GLN A 351 75.02 -36.02 -22.39
N GLU A 352 75.35 -34.74 -22.31
CA GLU A 352 75.91 -34.11 -21.10
C GLU A 352 74.91 -34.15 -19.95
N ARG A 353 73.62 -33.92 -20.24
CA ARG A 353 72.53 -34.02 -19.27
C ARG A 353 72.29 -35.43 -18.74
N SER A 354 72.51 -36.47 -19.54
CA SER A 354 72.32 -37.87 -19.10
C SER A 354 73.54 -38.49 -18.43
N SER A 355 74.68 -37.77 -18.43
CA SER A 355 75.92 -38.17 -17.77
C SER A 355 76.26 -37.35 -16.52
N ALA A 356 75.49 -36.30 -16.26
CA ALA A 356 75.34 -35.62 -14.97
C ALA A 356 74.27 -36.32 -14.13
#